data_AF-M2VH47-F1
#
_entry.id   AF-M2VH47-F1
#
_cell.length_a   1.000
_cell.length_b   1.000
_cell.length_c   1.000
_cell.angle_alpha   90.00
_cell.angle_beta   90.00
_cell.angle_gamma   90.00
#
_symmetry.space_group_name_H-M   'P 1'
#
loop_
_entity.id
_entity.type
_entity.pdbx_description
1 polymer ?
#
loop_
_entity_poly.entity_id
_entity_poly.type
_entity_poly.pdbx_seq_one_letter_code
_entity_poly.pdbx_strand_id
1 'polypeptide(L)'
;MKTNKGFSLIEVLVALLLTTIGVLGMVALQGRSIQYTQDSVQRNTAIVLAGDLIEIVRAHPKELFDTSPPQFPMNSGLKDSSIFYKAAGDEFADRESCVASPTRIAKTAKELRDCWADKVEALLPGGSELFVSDVYVCRSSIAGDCDDKGSMLEIRLAWQVREGACLDAENSDVCSYTVRVEP
;
A
#
# COMPACT_ATOMS: atom_id res chain seq x y z
N MET A 1 -61.94 -6.32 34.55
CA MET A 1 -61.33 -4.98 34.70
C MET A 1 -59.88 -5.05 34.24
N LYS A 2 -59.48 -4.24 33.25
CA LYS A 2 -58.07 -4.15 32.82
C LYS A 2 -57.34 -3.18 33.76
N THR A 3 -56.40 -3.67 34.55
CA THR A 3 -55.51 -2.86 35.39
C THR A 3 -54.45 -2.21 34.50
N ASN A 4 -54.50 -0.88 34.35
CA ASN A 4 -53.41 -0.11 33.75
C ASN A 4 -52.25 -0.08 34.75
N LYS A 5 -51.15 -0.78 34.44
CA LYS A 5 -49.88 -0.63 35.17
C LYS A 5 -49.22 0.65 34.65
N GLY A 6 -49.30 1.73 35.44
CA GLY A 6 -48.55 2.96 35.16
C GLY A 6 -47.04 2.72 35.30
N PHE A 7 -46.25 3.36 34.45
CA PHE A 7 -44.79 3.35 34.51
C PHE A 7 -44.29 3.83 35.88
N SER A 8 -43.41 3.05 36.51
CA SER A 8 -42.70 3.52 37.72
C SER A 8 -41.52 4.39 37.32
N LEU A 9 -41.22 5.44 38.08
CA LEU A 9 -40.08 6.34 37.83
C LEU A 9 -38.74 5.59 37.81
N ILE A 10 -38.65 4.49 38.57
CA ILE A 10 -37.48 3.60 38.57
C ILE A 10 -37.33 2.82 37.25
N GLU A 11 -38.43 2.47 36.60
CA GLU A 11 -38.44 1.70 35.35
C GLU A 11 -37.90 2.53 34.19
N VAL A 12 -38.31 3.80 34.12
CA VAL A 12 -37.76 4.75 33.14
C VAL A 12 -36.27 5.02 33.40
N LEU A 13 -35.87 5.15 34.67
CA LEU A 13 -34.47 5.39 35.03
C LEU A 13 -33.56 4.21 34.65
N VAL A 14 -34.01 2.97 34.88
CA VAL A 14 -33.29 1.76 34.46
C VAL A 14 -33.26 1.63 32.94
N ALA A 15 -34.37 1.92 32.25
CA ALA A 15 -34.40 1.92 30.79
C ALA A 15 -33.41 2.95 30.19
N LEU A 16 -33.36 4.17 30.73
CA LEU A 16 -32.40 5.20 30.35
C LEU A 16 -30.95 4.76 30.62
N LEU A 17 -30.67 4.12 31.76
CA LEU A 17 -29.35 3.58 32.06
C LEU A 17 -28.91 2.51 31.05
N LEU A 18 -29.79 1.54 30.75
CA LEU A 18 -29.47 0.49 29.79
C LEU A 18 -29.29 1.03 28.37
N THR A 19 -30.14 1.97 27.95
CA THR A 19 -30.00 2.60 26.61
C THR A 19 -28.70 3.40 26.49
N THR A 20 -28.30 4.16 27.51
CA THR A 20 -27.04 4.92 27.47
C THR A 20 -25.82 3.99 27.39
N ILE A 21 -25.78 2.91 28.18
CA ILE A 21 -24.72 1.89 28.10
C ILE A 21 -24.71 1.22 26.71
N GLY A 22 -25.89 0.87 26.17
CA GLY A 22 -26.01 0.27 24.84
C GLY A 22 -25.50 1.17 23.72
N VAL A 23 -25.84 2.47 23.75
CA VAL A 23 -25.37 3.45 22.77
C VAL A 23 -23.86 3.65 22.87
N LEU A 24 -23.30 3.77 24.08
CA LEU A 24 -21.85 3.90 24.27
C LEU A 24 -21.09 2.66 23.77
N GLY A 25 -21.62 1.46 24.03
CA GLY A 25 -21.05 0.22 23.52
C GLY A 25 -21.04 0.17 21.99
N MET A 26 -22.14 0.59 21.35
CA MET A 26 -22.23 0.65 19.89
C MET A 26 -21.24 1.65 19.29
N VAL A 27 -21.12 2.85 19.86
CA VAL A 27 -20.18 3.89 19.39
C VAL A 27 -18.73 3.41 19.49
N ALA A 28 -18.36 2.73 20.58
CA ALA A 28 -17.02 2.17 20.73
C ALA A 28 -16.69 1.13 19.63
N LEU A 29 -17.65 0.27 19.29
CA LEU A 29 -17.48 -0.71 18.21
C LEU A 29 -17.42 -0.05 16.82
N GLN A 30 -18.27 0.95 16.57
CA GLN A 30 -18.24 1.71 15.32
C GLN A 30 -16.90 2.44 15.14
N GLY A 31 -16.33 3.01 16.19
CA GLY A 31 -15.03 3.67 16.15
C GLY A 31 -13.91 2.74 15.69
N ARG A 32 -13.86 1.51 16.24
CA ARG A 32 -12.88 0.48 15.82
C ARG A 32 -13.12 0.02 14.38
N SER A 33 -14.38 -0.17 13.99
CA SER A 33 -14.74 -0.57 12.63
C SER A 33 -14.26 0.45 11.57
N ILE A 34 -14.39 1.75 11.86
CA ILE A 34 -13.91 2.81 10.98
C ILE A 34 -12.39 2.74 10.78
N GLN A 35 -11.63 2.49 11.85
CA GLN A 35 -10.17 2.36 11.75
C GLN A 35 -9.76 1.19 10.85
N TYR A 36 -10.37 0.02 11.04
CA TYR A 36 -10.09 -1.14 10.18
C TYR A 36 -10.50 -0.92 8.73
N THR A 37 -11.59 -0.19 8.50
CA THR A 37 -12.02 0.16 7.14
C THR A 37 -11.00 1.07 6.46
N GLN A 38 -10.46 2.07 7.17
CA GLN A 38 -9.45 2.96 6.62
C GLN A 38 -8.15 2.22 6.29
N ASP A 39 -7.65 1.34 7.17
CA ASP A 39 -6.44 0.55 6.89
C ASP A 39 -6.64 -0.36 5.67
N SER A 40 -7.80 -1.02 5.59
CA SER A 40 -8.16 -1.87 4.44
C SER A 40 -8.14 -1.11 3.12
N VAL A 41 -8.60 0.15 3.11
CA VAL A 41 -8.56 1.01 1.92
C VAL A 41 -7.13 1.31 1.52
N GLN A 42 -6.25 1.70 2.46
CA GLN A 42 -4.87 2.03 2.13
C GLN A 42 -4.07 0.82 1.67
N ARG A 43 -4.25 -0.33 2.32
CA ARG A 43 -3.65 -1.59 1.88
C ARG A 43 -4.13 -1.99 0.49
N ASN A 44 -5.41 -1.81 0.19
CA ASN A 44 -5.93 -2.07 -1.15
C ASN A 44 -5.33 -1.12 -2.20
N THR A 45 -5.18 0.17 -1.87
CA THR A 45 -4.47 1.13 -2.72
C THR A 45 -3.02 0.69 -2.98
N ALA A 46 -2.30 0.25 -1.95
CA ALA A 46 -0.94 -0.26 -2.09
C ALA A 46 -0.88 -1.53 -2.97
N ILE A 47 -1.83 -2.46 -2.82
CA ILE A 47 -1.92 -3.66 -3.68
C ILE A 47 -2.10 -3.27 -5.15
N VAL A 48 -2.99 -2.32 -5.43
CA VAL A 48 -3.23 -1.84 -6.80
C VAL A 48 -1.99 -1.15 -7.35
N LEU A 49 -1.34 -0.28 -6.58
CA LEU A 49 -0.11 0.39 -6.99
C LEU A 49 1.03 -0.59 -7.25
N ALA A 50 1.22 -1.61 -6.41
CA ALA A 50 2.22 -2.64 -6.64
C ALA A 50 1.92 -3.43 -7.93
N GLY A 51 0.64 -3.76 -8.15
CA GLY A 51 0.17 -4.38 -9.40
C GLY A 51 0.48 -3.52 -10.64
N ASP A 52 0.20 -2.22 -10.58
CA ASP A 52 0.49 -1.27 -11.66
C ASP A 52 1.98 -1.29 -12.02
N LEU A 53 2.88 -1.29 -11.04
CA LEU A 53 4.33 -1.35 -11.30
C LEU A 53 4.73 -2.68 -11.93
N ILE A 54 4.20 -3.80 -11.43
CA ILE A 54 4.48 -5.13 -11.98
C ILE A 54 4.09 -5.20 -13.46
N GLU A 55 2.93 -4.65 -13.82
CA GLU A 55 2.48 -4.62 -15.21
C GLU A 55 3.34 -3.69 -16.08
N ILE A 56 3.81 -2.54 -15.55
CA ILE A 56 4.78 -1.69 -16.25
C ILE A 56 6.08 -2.46 -16.51
N VAL A 57 6.61 -3.17 -15.52
CA VAL A 57 7.84 -3.97 -15.65
C VAL A 57 7.68 -5.06 -16.71
N ARG A 58 6.57 -5.82 -16.66
CA ARG A 58 6.24 -6.87 -17.64
C ARG A 58 6.06 -6.36 -19.06
N ALA A 59 5.51 -5.16 -19.22
CA ALA A 59 5.38 -4.51 -20.52
C ALA A 59 6.73 -4.07 -21.10
N HIS A 60 7.75 -3.89 -20.26
CA HIS A 60 9.07 -3.38 -20.62
C HIS A 60 10.22 -4.31 -20.19
N PRO A 61 10.26 -5.59 -20.64
CA PRO A 61 11.25 -6.56 -20.18
C PRO A 61 12.69 -6.15 -20.52
N LYS A 62 12.89 -5.34 -21.57
CA LYS A 62 14.21 -4.80 -21.96
C LYS A 62 14.87 -3.95 -20.89
N GLU A 63 14.10 -3.36 -19.98
CA GLU A 63 14.63 -2.52 -18.92
C GLU A 63 15.09 -3.33 -17.71
N LEU A 64 14.61 -4.57 -17.58
CA LEU A 64 14.89 -5.45 -16.44
C LEU A 64 15.83 -6.61 -16.78
N PHE A 65 15.73 -7.18 -17.99
CA PHE A 65 16.46 -8.37 -18.41
C PHE A 65 17.58 -8.06 -19.40
N ASP A 66 18.68 -8.81 -19.31
CA ASP A 66 19.78 -8.82 -20.26
C ASP A 66 19.33 -9.46 -21.59
N THR A 67 18.61 -10.57 -21.52
CA THR A 67 17.96 -11.18 -22.69
C THR A 67 16.45 -10.93 -22.67
N SER A 68 15.98 -10.26 -23.71
CA SER A 68 14.57 -10.00 -23.95
C SER A 68 14.15 -10.58 -25.30
N PRO A 69 12.84 -10.86 -25.51
CA PRO A 69 12.35 -11.36 -26.79
C PRO A 69 12.81 -10.50 -27.98
N PRO A 70 13.26 -11.12 -29.09
CA PRO A 70 13.09 -12.52 -29.47
C PRO A 70 14.26 -13.47 -29.09
N GLN A 71 15.18 -13.08 -28.20
CA GLN A 71 16.34 -13.91 -27.84
C GLN A 71 15.99 -15.03 -26.86
N PHE A 72 16.65 -16.20 -27.00
CA PHE A 72 16.53 -17.34 -26.08
C PHE A 72 17.79 -17.48 -25.20
N PRO A 73 17.64 -17.82 -23.91
CA PRO A 73 16.39 -17.91 -23.16
C PRO A 73 15.71 -16.54 -23.00
N MET A 74 14.39 -16.51 -23.11
CA MET A 74 13.58 -15.29 -23.01
C MET A 74 13.53 -14.81 -21.55
N ASN A 75 13.57 -13.49 -21.34
CA ASN A 75 13.49 -12.85 -20.02
C ASN A 75 14.45 -13.50 -19.01
N SER A 76 15.74 -13.56 -19.37
CA SER A 76 16.78 -14.18 -18.55
C SER A 76 17.91 -13.21 -18.25
N GLY A 77 18.59 -13.44 -17.12
CA GLY A 77 19.58 -12.52 -16.57
C GLY A 77 18.94 -11.20 -16.18
N LEU A 78 18.48 -11.07 -14.93
CA LEU A 78 18.10 -9.75 -14.44
C LEU A 78 19.34 -8.87 -14.42
N LYS A 79 19.24 -7.67 -14.99
CA LYS A 79 20.31 -6.68 -14.95
C LYS A 79 20.68 -6.38 -13.52
N ASP A 80 21.95 -6.06 -13.29
CA ASP A 80 22.43 -5.56 -12.00
C ASP A 80 21.89 -4.15 -11.70
N SER A 81 21.62 -3.36 -12.74
CA SER A 81 20.97 -2.05 -12.63
C SER A 81 19.78 -1.94 -13.57
N SER A 82 18.65 -1.46 -13.07
CA SER A 82 17.44 -1.19 -13.83
C SER A 82 16.85 0.15 -13.42
N ILE A 83 16.14 0.81 -14.34
CA ILE A 83 15.35 2.01 -14.02
C ILE A 83 14.26 1.72 -12.99
N PHE A 84 13.84 0.46 -12.85
CA PHE A 84 12.82 0.04 -11.90
C PHE A 84 13.37 -0.28 -10.51
N TYR A 85 14.70 -0.33 -10.33
CA TYR A 85 15.26 -0.55 -9.01
C TYR A 85 15.33 0.75 -8.21
N LYS A 86 15.04 0.63 -6.92
CA LYS A 86 15.07 1.68 -5.92
C LYS A 86 15.39 1.06 -4.58
N ALA A 87 16.51 1.47 -3.98
CA ALA A 87 16.84 1.07 -2.62
C ALA A 87 16.03 1.87 -1.59
N ALA A 88 15.89 1.30 -0.39
CA ALA A 88 15.37 2.05 0.76
C ALA A 88 16.37 3.15 1.13
N GLY A 89 15.88 4.38 1.34
CA GLY A 89 16.69 5.58 1.58
C GLY A 89 17.08 6.36 0.33
N ASP A 90 16.82 5.84 -0.87
CA ASP A 90 17.15 6.47 -2.15
C ASP A 90 15.90 6.80 -2.99
N GLU A 91 16.05 7.73 -3.93
CA GLU A 91 15.07 7.99 -5.00
C GLU A 91 15.31 7.09 -6.22
N PHE A 92 14.33 7.03 -7.13
CA PHE A 92 14.58 6.43 -8.44
C PHE A 92 15.68 7.20 -9.19
N ALA A 93 16.57 6.45 -9.85
CA ALA A 93 17.59 7.05 -10.70
C ALA A 93 16.96 7.92 -11.81
N ASP A 94 17.46 9.15 -11.92
CA ASP A 94 17.02 10.18 -12.87
C ASP A 94 15.51 10.46 -12.84
N ARG A 95 14.85 10.34 -11.69
CA ARG A 95 13.41 10.59 -11.57
C ARG A 95 13.04 12.01 -12.01
N GLU A 96 12.02 12.11 -12.84
CA GLU A 96 11.35 13.36 -13.19
C GLU A 96 9.90 13.35 -12.68
N SER A 97 9.23 14.51 -12.71
CA SER A 97 7.80 14.59 -12.40
C SER A 97 6.98 13.89 -13.49
N CYS A 98 5.84 13.31 -13.10
CA CYS A 98 4.91 12.67 -14.02
C CYS A 98 4.55 13.56 -15.21
N VAL A 99 4.81 13.05 -16.41
CA VAL A 99 4.51 13.75 -17.67
C VAL A 99 3.03 13.65 -18.09
N ALA A 100 2.25 12.80 -17.42
CA ALA A 100 0.87 12.54 -17.79
C ALA A 100 -0.04 13.73 -17.44
N SER A 101 -0.91 14.08 -18.37
CA SER A 101 -1.87 15.17 -18.26
C SER A 101 -3.13 14.81 -19.05
N PRO A 102 -4.21 15.62 -19.01
CA PRO A 102 -5.40 15.36 -19.81
C PRO A 102 -5.16 15.25 -21.32
N THR A 103 -4.03 15.74 -21.83
CA THR A 103 -3.67 15.75 -23.26
C THR A 103 -2.40 14.96 -23.59
N ARG A 104 -1.68 14.43 -22.60
CA ARG A 104 -0.45 13.65 -22.77
C ARG A 104 -0.48 12.41 -21.89
N ILE A 105 -0.19 11.26 -22.47
CA ILE A 105 0.05 10.02 -21.72
C ILE A 105 1.55 9.73 -21.63
N ALA A 106 1.97 9.09 -20.54
CA ALA A 106 3.30 8.50 -20.44
C ALA A 106 3.42 7.34 -21.44
N LYS A 107 4.57 7.24 -22.12
CA LYS A 107 4.80 6.25 -23.19
C LYS A 107 6.03 5.38 -22.95
N THR A 108 7.07 5.96 -22.34
CA THR A 108 8.29 5.22 -22.03
C THR A 108 8.18 4.56 -20.66
N ALA A 109 8.97 3.50 -20.44
CA ALA A 109 9.06 2.83 -19.15
C ALA A 109 9.45 3.79 -18.01
N LYS A 110 10.37 4.73 -18.28
CA LYS A 110 10.78 5.80 -17.35
C LYS A 110 9.61 6.73 -17.02
N GLU A 111 8.92 7.25 -18.02
CA GLU A 111 7.75 8.13 -17.80
C GLU A 111 6.62 7.43 -17.02
N LEU A 112 6.38 6.14 -17.30
CA LEU A 112 5.38 5.34 -16.60
C LEU A 112 5.77 5.12 -15.13
N ARG A 113 7.04 4.77 -14.88
CA ARG A 113 7.62 4.64 -13.53
C ARG A 113 7.53 5.94 -12.74
N ASP A 114 7.90 7.06 -13.36
CA ASP A 114 7.89 8.37 -12.72
C ASP A 114 6.46 8.80 -12.37
N CYS A 115 5.51 8.56 -13.28
CA CYS A 115 4.09 8.74 -12.99
C CYS A 115 3.55 7.80 -11.91
N TRP A 116 4.07 6.57 -11.82
CA TRP A 116 3.73 5.66 -10.75
C TRP A 116 4.25 6.16 -9.40
N ALA A 117 5.49 6.65 -9.33
CA ALA A 117 6.09 7.20 -8.12
C ALA A 117 5.26 8.39 -7.58
N ASP A 118 4.88 9.31 -8.46
CA ASP A 118 4.02 10.45 -8.08
C ASP A 118 2.65 9.99 -7.56
N LYS A 119 2.07 8.93 -8.12
CA LYS A 119 0.82 8.34 -7.61
C LYS A 119 1.00 7.71 -6.24
N VAL A 120 2.12 7.01 -6.00
CA VAL A 120 2.40 6.41 -4.69
C VAL A 120 2.45 7.49 -3.62
N GLU A 121 3.19 8.57 -3.87
CA GLU A 121 3.29 9.69 -2.93
C GLU A 121 1.95 10.42 -2.70
N ALA A 122 1.15 10.56 -3.75
CA ALA A 122 -0.12 11.29 -3.67
C ALA A 122 -1.25 10.48 -3.04
N LEU A 123 -1.26 9.15 -3.23
CA LEU A 123 -2.37 8.29 -2.82
C LEU A 123 -2.15 7.63 -1.46
N LEU A 124 -0.89 7.42 -1.04
CA LEU A 124 -0.57 6.85 0.26
C LEU A 124 -0.34 7.94 1.31
N PRO A 125 -0.96 7.84 2.51
CA PRO A 125 -0.68 8.77 3.61
C PRO A 125 0.81 8.81 3.98
N GLY A 126 1.37 10.01 4.16
CA GLY A 126 2.82 10.17 4.42
C GLY A 126 3.71 9.77 3.24
N GLY A 127 3.13 9.55 2.06
CA GLY A 127 3.79 8.96 0.91
C GLY A 127 5.06 9.69 0.49
N SER A 128 5.09 11.02 0.48
CA SER A 128 6.28 11.79 0.09
C SER A 128 7.52 11.53 0.96
N GLU A 129 7.34 11.27 2.26
CA GLU A 129 8.45 10.98 3.17
C GLU A 129 8.82 9.49 3.11
N LEU A 130 7.80 8.63 3.22
CA LEU A 130 7.97 7.18 3.22
C LEU A 130 8.41 6.62 1.87
N PHE A 131 8.19 7.34 0.77
CA PHE A 131 8.65 6.94 -0.55
C PHE A 131 10.17 6.84 -0.58
N VAL A 132 10.89 7.77 0.05
CA VAL A 132 12.35 7.68 0.12
C VAL A 132 12.77 6.62 1.14
N SER A 133 12.25 6.68 2.37
CA SER A 133 12.77 5.88 3.49
C SER A 133 12.38 4.40 3.45
N ASP A 134 11.14 4.07 3.10
CA ASP A 134 10.54 2.75 3.34
C ASP A 134 10.13 2.01 2.07
N VAL A 135 9.80 2.74 1.00
CA VAL A 135 9.45 2.14 -0.29
C VAL A 135 10.72 1.67 -0.99
N TYR A 136 10.73 0.44 -1.49
CA TYR A 136 11.83 -0.06 -2.30
C TYR A 136 11.33 -1.01 -3.38
N VAL A 137 12.15 -1.14 -4.42
CA VAL A 137 11.96 -2.08 -5.51
C VAL A 137 13.33 -2.67 -5.81
N CYS A 138 13.52 -3.94 -5.49
CA CYS A 138 14.86 -4.54 -5.50
C CYS A 138 14.81 -6.00 -5.95
N ARG A 139 15.97 -6.53 -6.32
CA ARG A 139 16.13 -7.97 -6.46
C ARG A 139 16.35 -8.57 -5.08
N SER A 140 15.68 -9.70 -4.84
CA SER A 140 15.67 -10.35 -3.55
C SER A 140 15.77 -11.86 -3.72
N SER A 141 16.82 -12.47 -3.15
CA SER A 141 16.91 -13.93 -3.06
C SER A 141 15.96 -14.50 -1.99
N ILE A 142 15.79 -13.78 -0.87
CA ILE A 142 14.91 -14.14 0.26
C ILE A 142 13.99 -12.98 0.65
N ALA A 143 12.79 -13.30 1.12
CA ALA A 143 11.78 -12.29 1.42
C ALA A 143 12.25 -11.28 2.47
N GLY A 144 12.07 -9.99 2.19
CA GLY A 144 12.46 -8.89 3.06
C GLY A 144 13.96 -8.54 3.02
N ASP A 145 14.75 -9.18 2.17
CA ASP A 145 16.17 -8.88 1.97
C ASP A 145 16.41 -8.39 0.53
N CYS A 146 16.69 -7.09 0.40
CA CYS A 146 17.14 -6.48 -0.85
C CYS A 146 18.63 -6.70 -1.05
N ASP A 147 19.01 -7.94 -1.32
CA ASP A 147 20.40 -8.34 -1.49
C ASP A 147 20.95 -8.11 -2.91
N ASP A 148 20.15 -7.48 -3.77
CA ASP A 148 20.38 -7.25 -5.20
C ASP A 148 20.65 -8.54 -5.99
N LYS A 149 20.21 -9.69 -5.45
CA LYS A 149 20.44 -11.01 -6.00
C LYS A 149 19.13 -11.76 -6.20
N GLY A 150 19.25 -12.94 -6.78
CA GLY A 150 18.10 -13.78 -7.12
C GLY A 150 17.39 -13.33 -8.39
N SER A 151 16.28 -14.02 -8.67
CA SER A 151 15.43 -13.84 -9.85
C SER A 151 14.06 -13.24 -9.52
N MET A 152 13.81 -12.93 -8.24
CA MET A 152 12.55 -12.35 -7.80
C MET A 152 12.72 -10.84 -7.64
N LEU A 153 11.72 -10.10 -8.12
CA LEU A 153 11.56 -8.67 -7.84
C LEU A 153 10.70 -8.54 -6.57
N GLU A 154 11.22 -7.85 -5.57
CA GLU A 154 10.47 -7.49 -4.37
C GLU A 154 10.10 -6.01 -4.42
N ILE A 155 8.82 -5.73 -4.23
CA ILE A 155 8.25 -4.38 -4.18
C ILE A 155 7.64 -4.19 -2.80
N ARG A 156 8.14 -3.20 -2.06
CA ARG A 156 7.59 -2.78 -0.78
C ARG A 156 7.00 -1.39 -0.91
N LEU A 157 5.75 -1.23 -0.51
CA LEU A 157 5.07 0.04 -0.34
C LEU A 157 4.81 0.30 1.14
N ALA A 158 4.81 1.57 1.54
CA ALA A 158 4.59 1.98 2.92
C ALA A 158 3.67 3.20 3.00
N TRP A 159 2.91 3.29 4.08
CA TRP A 159 2.05 4.43 4.38
C TRP A 159 1.96 4.70 5.88
N GLN A 160 1.76 5.96 6.22
CA GLN A 160 1.66 6.41 7.59
C GLN A 160 0.25 6.17 8.15
N VAL A 161 0.20 5.72 9.40
CA VAL A 161 -1.02 5.53 10.16
C VAL A 161 -0.83 6.06 11.59
N ARG A 162 -1.87 5.97 12.41
CA ARG A 162 -1.73 6.18 13.85
C ARG A 162 -1.02 4.98 14.45
N GLU A 163 -0.19 5.20 15.46
CA GLU A 163 0.51 4.14 16.18
C GLU A 163 -0.45 3.02 16.61
N GLY A 164 -0.10 1.77 16.29
CA GLY A 164 -0.90 0.58 16.62
C GLY A 164 -2.12 0.36 15.74
N ALA A 165 -2.26 1.10 14.63
CA ALA A 165 -3.32 0.88 13.65
C ALA A 165 -2.96 -0.17 12.59
N CYS A 166 -1.68 -0.54 12.45
CA CYS A 166 -1.25 -1.57 11.50
C CYS A 166 -1.67 -2.96 11.96
N LEU A 167 -2.15 -3.77 11.01
CA LEU A 167 -2.52 -5.16 11.26
C LEU A 167 -1.32 -6.12 11.30
N ASP A 168 -0.20 -5.72 10.68
CA ASP A 168 0.99 -6.53 10.42
C ASP A 168 2.23 -6.09 11.23
N ALA A 169 2.14 -4.99 11.97
CA ALA A 169 3.20 -4.51 12.84
C ALA A 169 2.63 -3.91 14.13
N GLU A 170 3.03 -4.44 15.29
CA GLU A 170 2.68 -3.84 16.58
C GLU A 170 3.55 -2.60 16.86
N ASN A 171 2.93 -1.53 17.37
CA ASN A 171 3.58 -0.27 17.78
C ASN A 171 4.38 0.45 16.67
N SER A 172 3.92 0.34 15.42
CA SER A 172 4.41 1.14 14.30
C SER A 172 3.36 2.19 13.91
N ASP A 173 3.82 3.38 13.55
CA ASP A 173 3.06 4.41 12.84
C ASP A 173 3.22 4.29 11.30
N VAL A 174 3.96 3.28 10.84
CA VAL A 174 4.14 2.95 9.42
C VAL A 174 3.65 1.54 9.15
N CYS A 175 2.68 1.41 8.25
CA CYS A 175 2.26 0.13 7.71
C CYS A 175 2.93 -0.13 6.37
N SER A 176 3.03 -1.39 5.99
CA SER A 176 3.66 -1.77 4.73
C SER A 176 2.91 -2.87 3.99
N TYR A 177 3.11 -2.93 2.68
CA TYR A 177 2.70 -4.04 1.84
C TYR A 177 3.89 -4.46 1.01
N THR A 178 4.26 -5.74 1.08
CA THR A 178 5.39 -6.29 0.32
C THR A 178 4.89 -7.41 -0.58
N VAL A 179 5.29 -7.39 -1.85
CA VAL A 179 5.01 -8.44 -2.82
C VAL A 179 6.30 -8.87 -3.50
N ARG A 180 6.45 -10.19 -3.68
CA ARG A 180 7.54 -10.79 -4.44
C ARG A 180 6.98 -11.43 -5.68
N VAL A 181 7.51 -11.05 -6.84
CA VAL A 181 7.06 -11.60 -8.12
C VAL A 181 8.25 -12.07 -8.94
N GLU A 182 7.99 -13.09 -9.75
CA GLU A 182 8.82 -13.39 -10.90
C GLU A 182 8.38 -12.44 -12.04
N PRO A 183 9.27 -11.55 -12.50
CA PRO A 183 8.94 -10.52 -13.48
C PRO A 183 8.80 -11.03 -14.92
#